data_AF-A0A4R1U899-F1
#
_entry.id   AF-A0A4R1U899-F1
#
_cell.length_a   1.000
_cell.length_b   1.000
_cell.length_c   1.000
_cell.angle_alpha   90.00
_cell.angle_beta   90.00
_cell.angle_gamma   90.00
#
_symmetry.space_group_name_H-M   'P 1'
#
loop_
_entity.id
_entity.type
_entity.pdbx_description
1 polymer ?
#
loop_
_entity_poly.entity_id
_entity_poly.type
_entity_poly.pdbx_seq_one_letter_code
_entity_poly.pdbx_strand_id
1 'polypeptide(L)'
;MSQLSRLRAMAAEGDRGLPVFRPTAIPYEHPNSSQYVETVGKPQDLEALRMRAEPYGDAAVRHACWQAVMTWVLFNGTTDLLSQGYIATSSSVRLCLKEDEAHGLPDFNGLRKPPALPLMPQDVQDSIRTIAAQTIVDWHEAGSPGIVRAIEHAHGHVLACKMQYPNKDIDSVRM
;
A
#
# COMPACT_ATOMS: atom_id res chain seq x y z
N MET A 1 -21.09 23.72 4.54
CA MET A 1 -20.04 22.78 5.00
C MET A 1 -19.10 22.52 3.83
N SER A 2 -17.78 22.66 3.99
CA SER A 2 -16.83 22.44 2.89
C SER A 2 -16.68 20.94 2.58
N GLN A 3 -16.39 20.57 1.33
CA GLN A 3 -16.12 19.18 0.91
C GLN A 3 -15.06 18.50 1.80
N LEU A 4 -14.05 19.25 2.22
CA LEU A 4 -13.01 18.82 3.16
C LEU A 4 -13.56 18.35 4.52
N SER A 5 -14.67 18.97 4.97
CA SER A 5 -15.36 18.60 6.23
C SER A 5 -16.10 17.27 6.09
N ARG A 6 -16.67 17.01 4.90
CA ARG A 6 -17.38 15.77 4.57
C ARG A 6 -16.42 14.59 4.43
N LEU A 7 -15.28 14.78 3.76
CA LEU A 7 -14.28 13.74 3.55
C LEU A 7 -13.64 13.29 4.87
N ARG A 8 -13.31 14.24 5.76
CA ARG A 8 -12.80 13.93 7.12
C ARG A 8 -13.79 13.15 7.99
N ALA A 9 -15.09 13.34 7.77
CA ALA A 9 -16.12 12.60 8.49
C ALA A 9 -16.24 11.13 8.03
N MET A 10 -15.79 10.82 6.81
CA MET A 10 -15.83 9.47 6.23
C MET A 10 -14.61 8.61 6.59
N ALA A 11 -13.49 9.22 7.00
CA ALA A 11 -12.36 8.49 7.55
C ALA A 11 -12.75 7.81 8.87
N ALA A 12 -12.43 6.51 9.01
CA ALA A 12 -12.62 5.77 10.25
C ALA A 12 -11.84 6.46 11.38
N GLU A 13 -12.33 6.36 12.61
CA GLU A 13 -11.75 7.10 13.75
C GLU A 13 -10.25 6.85 13.93
N GLY A 14 -9.78 5.62 13.64
CA GLY A 14 -8.36 5.26 13.68
C GLY A 14 -7.49 5.84 12.56
N ASP A 15 -8.07 6.27 11.43
CA ASP A 15 -7.35 6.88 10.31
C ASP A 15 -7.13 8.40 10.51
N ARG A 16 -7.75 8.99 11.55
CA ARG A 16 -7.70 10.44 11.81
C ARG A 16 -6.42 10.82 12.56
N GLY A 17 -5.62 11.73 11.99
CA GLY A 17 -4.48 12.35 12.68
C GLY A 17 -3.11 11.70 12.47
N LEU A 18 -2.99 10.74 11.55
CA LEU A 18 -1.69 10.12 11.22
C LEU A 18 -0.76 11.09 10.46
N PRO A 19 0.58 10.97 10.63
CA PRO A 19 1.58 11.86 10.03
C PRO A 19 1.58 11.92 8.50
N VAL A 20 0.90 10.99 7.83
CA VAL A 20 0.70 10.97 6.36
C VAL A 20 0.08 12.28 5.83
N PHE A 21 -0.51 13.11 6.70
CA PHE A 21 -1.04 14.44 6.36
C PHE A 21 -0.09 15.62 6.55
N ARG A 22 1.19 15.43 6.91
CA ARG A 22 2.17 16.52 6.90
C ARG A 22 3.16 16.33 5.75
N PRO A 23 3.41 17.37 4.92
CA PRO A 23 4.56 17.37 4.03
C PRO A 23 5.82 17.26 4.89
N THR A 24 6.49 16.11 4.88
CA THR A 24 7.68 15.90 5.69
C THR A 24 8.85 16.62 5.04
N ALA A 25 9.29 17.72 5.66
CA ALA A 25 10.50 18.44 5.29
C ALA A 25 11.53 18.39 6.43
N ILE A 26 11.86 17.21 6.97
CA ILE A 26 13.02 17.04 7.87
C ILE A 26 13.59 15.62 7.71
N PRO A 27 14.90 15.44 7.43
CA PRO A 27 15.57 14.16 7.53
C PRO A 27 15.99 13.90 8.99
N TYR A 28 15.71 12.70 9.52
CA TYR A 28 16.16 12.29 10.86
C TYR A 28 17.25 11.21 10.72
N GLU A 29 18.38 11.42 11.40
CA GLU A 29 19.56 10.56 11.35
C GLU A 29 19.37 9.30 12.21
N HIS A 30 19.82 8.16 11.67
CA HIS A 30 19.77 6.84 12.30
C HIS A 30 20.72 6.72 13.50
N PRO A 31 20.30 6.11 14.62
CA PRO A 31 21.22 5.43 15.53
C PRO A 31 21.40 3.98 15.05
N ASN A 32 22.66 3.61 14.80
CA ASN A 32 23.11 2.24 14.66
C ASN A 32 22.76 1.41 15.90
N SER A 33 22.02 0.31 15.75
CA SER A 33 22.36 -0.95 16.45
C SER A 33 21.47 -2.11 16.00
N SER A 34 22.15 -3.12 15.47
CA SER A 34 21.77 -4.52 15.56
C SER A 34 21.29 -4.87 16.97
N GLN A 35 20.19 -5.62 17.07
CA GLN A 35 19.45 -6.05 18.29
C GLN A 35 18.25 -5.15 18.65
N TYR A 36 17.16 -5.34 17.92
CA TYR A 36 15.82 -5.06 18.45
C TYR A 36 14.99 -6.33 18.39
N VAL A 37 15.18 -7.20 19.39
CA VAL A 37 14.12 -8.14 19.79
C VAL A 37 13.26 -7.35 20.76
N GLU A 38 12.18 -6.75 20.26
CA GLU A 38 11.16 -6.16 21.11
C GLU A 38 9.78 -6.54 20.57
N THR A 39 9.04 -7.30 21.38
CA THR A 39 7.62 -7.60 21.22
C THR A 39 6.80 -6.29 21.29
N VAL A 40 6.56 -5.58 20.17
CA VAL A 40 6.00 -4.21 20.24
C VAL A 40 4.94 -3.90 19.18
N GLY A 41 3.67 -4.19 19.48
CA GLY A 41 2.48 -3.57 18.87
C GLY A 41 2.29 -3.71 17.36
N LYS A 42 1.12 -3.34 16.82
CA LYS A 42 0.93 -3.20 15.37
C LYS A 42 1.60 -1.89 14.90
N PRO A 43 2.18 -1.83 13.68
CA PRO A 43 2.67 -0.56 13.14
C PRO A 43 1.54 0.46 13.10
N GLN A 44 1.84 1.68 13.57
CA GLN A 44 0.84 2.74 13.69
C GLN A 44 0.74 3.59 12.42
N ASP A 45 1.78 3.56 11.57
CA ASP A 45 1.84 4.27 10.31
C ASP A 45 2.67 3.49 9.27
N LEU A 46 2.78 4.06 8.05
CA LEU A 46 3.53 3.45 6.95
C LEU A 46 5.04 3.39 7.19
N GLU A 47 5.60 4.33 7.94
CA GLU A 47 7.04 4.35 8.23
C GLU A 47 7.40 3.26 9.24
N ALA A 48 6.60 3.12 10.31
CA ALA A 48 6.70 2.02 11.24
C ALA A 48 6.51 0.67 10.54
N LEU A 49 5.58 0.57 9.58
CA LEU A 49 5.42 -0.62 8.75
C LEU A 49 6.71 -0.90 7.95
N ARG A 50 7.25 0.11 7.28
CA ARG A 50 8.47 0.02 6.46
C ARG A 50 9.64 -0.53 7.27
N MET A 51 9.91 0.10 8.42
CA MET A 51 11.02 -0.27 9.31
C MET A 51 10.86 -1.68 9.88
N ARG A 52 9.63 -2.09 10.23
CA ARG A 52 9.41 -3.43 10.82
C ARG A 52 9.39 -4.54 9.79
N ALA A 53 9.09 -4.21 8.54
CA ALA A 53 8.90 -5.19 7.49
C ALA A 53 10.21 -5.68 6.84
N GLU A 54 11.37 -5.09 7.19
CA GLU A 54 12.71 -5.47 6.73
C GLU A 54 12.86 -6.97 6.44
N PRO A 55 13.23 -7.40 5.22
CA PRO A 55 13.69 -6.59 4.07
C PRO A 55 12.57 -6.07 3.16
N TYR A 56 11.30 -6.38 3.46
CA TYR A 56 10.16 -6.11 2.58
C TYR A 56 9.53 -4.72 2.80
N GLY A 57 10.23 -3.79 3.45
CA GLY A 57 9.70 -2.49 3.86
C GLY A 57 8.92 -1.76 2.75
N ASP A 58 9.59 -1.50 1.63
CA ASP A 58 8.99 -0.77 0.50
C ASP A 58 7.87 -1.55 -0.18
N ALA A 59 7.96 -2.88 -0.21
CA ALA A 59 6.91 -3.73 -0.76
C ALA A 59 5.67 -3.76 0.14
N ALA A 60 5.86 -3.79 1.46
CA ALA A 60 4.80 -3.77 2.45
C ALA A 60 4.03 -2.45 2.44
N VAL A 61 4.75 -1.32 2.35
CA VAL A 61 4.14 0.01 2.23
C VAL A 61 3.31 0.10 0.94
N ARG A 62 3.87 -0.28 -0.21
CA ARG A 62 3.13 -0.27 -1.48
C ARG A 62 1.90 -1.16 -1.44
N HIS A 63 2.03 -2.37 -0.90
CA HIS A 63 0.91 -3.29 -0.75
C HIS A 63 -0.19 -2.70 0.15
N ALA A 64 0.16 -2.11 1.30
CA ALA A 64 -0.80 -1.46 2.19
C ALA A 64 -1.54 -0.30 1.48
N CYS A 65 -0.81 0.56 0.77
CA CYS A 65 -1.41 1.67 0.02
C CYS A 65 -2.37 1.17 -1.06
N TRP A 66 -1.95 0.22 -1.89
CA TRP A 66 -2.81 -0.31 -2.95
C TRP A 66 -4.05 -1.05 -2.42
N GLN A 67 -3.91 -1.79 -1.33
CA GLN A 67 -5.05 -2.45 -0.68
C GLN A 67 -6.04 -1.43 -0.11
N ALA A 68 -5.55 -0.35 0.50
CA ALA A 68 -6.39 0.74 0.98
C ALA A 68 -7.13 1.43 -0.19
N VAL A 69 -6.43 1.77 -1.27
CA VAL A 69 -7.01 2.38 -2.48
C VAL A 69 -8.08 1.47 -3.10
N MET A 70 -7.78 0.18 -3.30
CA MET A 70 -8.73 -0.76 -3.88
C MET A 70 -9.98 -0.91 -3.00
N THR A 71 -9.79 -0.99 -1.69
CA THR A 71 -10.88 -1.05 -0.71
C THR A 71 -11.75 0.20 -0.77
N TRP A 72 -11.13 1.37 -0.81
CA TRP A 72 -11.80 2.65 -0.95
C TRP A 72 -12.63 2.73 -2.24
N VAL A 73 -12.05 2.34 -3.39
CA VAL A 73 -12.75 2.31 -4.69
C VAL A 73 -13.97 1.38 -4.64
N LEU A 74 -13.84 0.19 -4.05
CA LEU A 74 -14.95 -0.79 -3.96
C LEU A 74 -16.09 -0.31 -3.06
N PHE A 75 -15.78 0.33 -1.92
CA PHE A 75 -16.80 0.83 -0.99
C PHE A 75 -17.44 2.16 -1.39
N ASN A 76 -16.75 2.98 -2.20
CA ASN A 76 -17.22 4.30 -2.62
C ASN A 76 -17.57 4.36 -4.12
N GLY A 77 -18.01 3.24 -4.70
CA GLY A 77 -18.28 3.07 -6.15
C GLY A 77 -19.34 4.00 -6.77
N THR A 78 -19.88 4.96 -6.03
CA THR A 78 -20.75 6.04 -6.53
C THR A 78 -19.92 7.24 -6.97
N THR A 79 -19.45 7.14 -8.21
CA THR A 79 -18.94 8.07 -9.24
C THR A 79 -18.58 9.55 -9.02
N ASP A 80 -18.86 10.21 -7.90
CA ASP A 80 -18.59 11.66 -7.80
C ASP A 80 -17.23 11.99 -7.16
N LEU A 81 -16.58 11.00 -6.55
CA LEU A 81 -15.30 11.17 -5.82
C LEU A 81 -14.08 10.78 -6.64
N LEU A 82 -14.28 10.14 -7.79
CA LEU A 82 -13.20 9.67 -8.66
C LEU A 82 -13.12 10.56 -9.89
N SER A 83 -11.93 11.01 -10.21
CA SER A 83 -11.60 11.67 -11.48
C SER A 83 -11.92 10.82 -12.72
N GLN A 84 -11.99 9.51 -12.56
CA GLN A 84 -12.26 8.53 -13.60
C GLN A 84 -13.44 7.62 -13.19
N GLY A 85 -14.17 7.10 -14.17
CA GLY A 85 -15.31 6.22 -13.90
C GLY A 85 -14.90 4.96 -13.14
N TYR A 86 -15.75 4.51 -12.20
CA TYR A 86 -15.50 3.37 -11.31
C TYR A 86 -14.93 2.12 -12.02
N ILE A 87 -15.46 1.75 -13.18
CA ILE A 87 -15.00 0.56 -13.92
C ILE A 87 -13.54 0.70 -14.37
N ALA A 88 -13.17 1.86 -14.92
CA ALA A 88 -11.82 2.14 -15.37
C ALA A 88 -10.86 2.19 -14.17
N THR A 89 -11.24 2.92 -13.11
CA THR A 89 -10.45 3.02 -11.89
C THR A 89 -10.21 1.67 -11.22
N SER A 90 -11.26 0.91 -10.93
CA SER A 90 -11.16 -0.40 -10.25
C SER A 90 -10.31 -1.40 -11.04
N SER A 91 -10.40 -1.38 -12.37
CA SER A 91 -9.59 -2.24 -13.24
C SER A 91 -8.12 -1.84 -13.21
N SER A 92 -7.82 -0.54 -13.36
CA SER A 92 -6.46 0.00 -13.37
C SER A 92 -5.75 -0.22 -12.04
N VAL A 93 -6.39 0.13 -10.92
CA VAL A 93 -5.85 -0.09 -9.56
C VAL A 93 -5.54 -1.56 -9.32
N ARG A 94 -6.45 -2.48 -9.71
CA ARG A 94 -6.24 -3.92 -9.53
C ARG A 94 -5.07 -4.44 -10.36
N LEU A 95 -4.84 -3.90 -11.55
CA LEU A 95 -3.71 -4.30 -12.40
C LEU A 95 -2.38 -3.79 -11.85
N CYS A 96 -2.31 -2.54 -11.40
CA CYS A 96 -1.12 -1.98 -10.74
C CYS A 96 -0.80 -2.70 -9.42
N LEU A 97 -1.80 -2.99 -8.58
CA LEU A 97 -1.60 -3.79 -7.36
C LEU A 97 -0.97 -5.15 -7.68
N LYS A 98 -1.47 -5.84 -8.72
CA LYS A 98 -0.93 -7.16 -9.11
C LYS A 98 0.50 -7.06 -9.66
N GLU A 99 0.80 -6.01 -10.42
CA GLU A 99 2.16 -5.74 -10.91
C GLU A 99 3.12 -5.47 -9.73
N ASP A 100 2.74 -4.62 -8.78
CA ASP A 100 3.57 -4.33 -7.61
C ASP A 100 3.71 -5.54 -6.67
N GLU A 101 2.67 -6.37 -6.51
CA GLU A 101 2.77 -7.63 -5.78
C GLU A 101 3.78 -8.60 -6.42
N ALA A 102 3.81 -8.67 -7.76
CA ALA A 102 4.77 -9.50 -8.50
C ALA A 102 6.23 -9.09 -8.25
N HIS A 103 6.47 -7.80 -8.00
CA HIS A 103 7.80 -7.23 -7.75
C HIS A 103 8.12 -6.99 -6.27
N GLY A 104 7.18 -7.30 -5.37
CA GLY A 104 7.25 -6.90 -3.97
C GLY A 104 7.33 -8.07 -3.00
N LEU A 105 6.18 -8.53 -2.52
CA LEU A 105 6.06 -9.54 -1.48
C LEU A 105 5.91 -10.93 -2.09
N PRO A 106 6.72 -11.93 -1.69
CA PRO A 106 6.44 -13.32 -2.04
C PRO A 106 5.09 -13.73 -1.44
N ASP A 107 4.39 -14.65 -2.11
CA ASP A 107 3.13 -15.18 -1.58
C ASP A 107 3.37 -16.09 -0.36
N PHE A 108 2.29 -16.62 0.21
CA PHE A 108 2.35 -17.58 1.33
C PHE A 108 3.07 -18.91 0.99
N ASN A 109 3.37 -19.16 -0.29
CA ASN A 109 4.19 -20.29 -0.74
C ASN A 109 5.62 -19.88 -1.10
N GLY A 110 5.98 -18.61 -0.87
CA GLY A 110 7.28 -18.06 -1.23
C GLY A 110 7.43 -17.80 -2.72
N LEU A 111 6.37 -17.91 -3.52
CA LEU A 111 6.42 -17.76 -4.97
C LEU A 111 6.14 -16.30 -5.36
N ARG A 112 6.89 -15.83 -6.36
CA ARG A 112 6.61 -14.55 -7.01
C ARG A 112 5.51 -14.75 -8.03
N LYS A 113 4.50 -13.87 -8.00
CA LYS A 113 3.44 -13.87 -9.02
C LYS A 113 3.99 -13.27 -10.32
N PRO A 114 3.57 -13.72 -11.51
CA PRO A 114 3.98 -13.09 -12.75
C PRO A 114 3.32 -11.70 -12.91
N PRO A 115 4.04 -10.69 -13.44
CA PRO A 115 3.47 -9.35 -13.63
C PRO A 115 2.48 -9.35 -14.80
N ALA A 116 1.31 -8.73 -14.60
CA ALA A 116 0.23 -8.73 -15.60
C ALA A 116 0.31 -7.57 -16.61
N LEU A 117 0.86 -6.43 -16.21
CA LEU A 117 0.91 -5.19 -17.00
C LEU A 117 1.89 -5.22 -18.19
N PRO A 118 3.10 -5.77 -18.06
CA PRO A 118 4.07 -5.82 -19.17
C PRO A 118 3.62 -6.62 -20.40
N LEU A 119 2.58 -7.43 -20.28
CA LEU A 119 2.02 -8.22 -21.39
C LEU A 119 1.04 -7.43 -22.27
N MET A 120 0.70 -6.19 -21.87
CA MET A 120 -0.25 -5.33 -22.59
C MET A 120 0.48 -4.35 -23.54
N PRO A 121 -0.20 -3.84 -24.59
CA PRO A 121 0.32 -2.75 -25.41
C PRO A 121 0.75 -1.52 -24.58
N GLN A 122 1.77 -0.79 -25.03
CA GLN A 122 2.37 0.31 -24.26
C GLN A 122 1.36 1.43 -23.96
N ASP A 123 0.53 1.80 -24.93
CA ASP A 123 -0.53 2.81 -24.77
C ASP A 123 -1.56 2.42 -23.70
N VAL A 124 -1.87 1.12 -23.61
CA VAL A 124 -2.75 0.55 -22.59
C VAL A 124 -2.07 0.59 -21.22
N GLN A 125 -0.78 0.23 -21.15
CA GLN A 125 -0.01 0.33 -19.91
C GLN A 125 0.05 1.78 -19.39
N ASP A 126 0.33 2.73 -20.27
CA ASP A 126 0.42 4.14 -19.92
C ASP A 126 -0.93 4.65 -19.41
N SER A 127 -2.02 4.31 -20.10
CA SER A 127 -3.38 4.66 -19.68
C SER A 127 -3.72 4.11 -18.30
N ILE A 128 -3.40 2.84 -18.03
CA ILE A 128 -3.62 2.21 -16.73
C ILE A 128 -2.83 2.91 -15.63
N ARG A 129 -1.53 3.18 -15.87
CA ARG A 129 -0.66 3.86 -14.90
C ARG A 129 -1.14 5.28 -14.62
N THR A 130 -1.58 6.01 -15.64
CA THR A 130 -2.16 7.36 -15.47
C THR A 130 -3.43 7.33 -14.61
N ILE A 131 -4.38 6.43 -14.91
CA ILE A 131 -5.62 6.32 -14.14
C ILE A 131 -5.33 5.92 -12.68
N ALA A 132 -4.41 4.98 -12.48
CA ALA A 132 -4.05 4.51 -11.15
C ALA A 132 -3.35 5.61 -10.33
N ALA A 133 -2.44 6.37 -10.95
CA ALA A 133 -1.79 7.52 -10.32
C ALA A 133 -2.79 8.61 -9.91
N GLN A 134 -3.73 8.96 -10.80
CA GLN A 134 -4.78 9.92 -10.47
C GLN A 134 -5.68 9.42 -9.33
N THR A 135 -6.00 8.11 -9.32
CA THR A 135 -6.80 7.51 -8.24
C THR A 135 -6.09 7.59 -6.88
N ILE A 136 -4.76 7.45 -6.85
CA ILE A 136 -3.96 7.65 -5.62
C ILE A 136 -4.09 9.09 -5.13
N VAL A 137 -4.06 10.08 -6.03
CA VAL A 137 -4.26 11.50 -5.69
C VAL A 137 -5.65 11.69 -5.09
N ASP A 138 -6.70 11.21 -5.75
CA ASP A 138 -8.08 11.31 -5.27
C ASP A 138 -8.24 10.66 -3.88
N TRP A 139 -7.60 9.50 -3.66
CA TRP A 139 -7.57 8.80 -2.37
C TRP A 139 -6.86 9.61 -1.28
N HIS A 140 -5.72 10.24 -1.58
CA HIS A 140 -5.02 11.11 -0.65
C HIS A 140 -5.84 12.35 -0.28
N GLU A 141 -6.47 13.00 -1.27
CA GLU A 141 -7.36 14.14 -1.05
C GLU A 141 -8.58 13.77 -0.20
N ALA A 142 -9.08 12.53 -0.33
CA ALA A 142 -10.14 11.98 0.51
C ALA A 142 -9.71 11.68 1.95
N GLY A 143 -8.44 11.88 2.30
CA GLY A 143 -7.92 11.60 3.63
C GLY A 143 -7.48 10.15 3.81
N SER A 144 -7.01 9.50 2.74
CA SER A 144 -6.43 8.15 2.76
C SER A 144 -7.24 7.12 3.57
N PRO A 145 -8.56 6.98 3.34
CA PRO A 145 -9.42 6.10 4.12
C PRO A 145 -8.98 4.63 4.07
N GLY A 146 -9.14 3.92 5.19
CA GLY A 146 -8.86 2.48 5.30
C GLY A 146 -7.37 2.12 5.44
N ILE A 147 -6.48 3.11 5.50
CA ILE A 147 -5.04 2.90 5.53
C ILE A 147 -4.58 2.16 6.79
N VAL A 148 -5.17 2.41 7.96
CA VAL A 148 -4.78 1.71 9.19
C VAL A 148 -5.04 0.21 9.07
N ARG A 149 -6.23 -0.19 8.60
CA ARG A 149 -6.54 -1.62 8.41
C ARG A 149 -5.61 -2.26 7.38
N ALA A 150 -5.24 -1.53 6.34
CA ALA A 150 -4.32 -2.03 5.32
C ALA A 150 -2.89 -2.18 5.86
N ILE A 151 -2.43 -1.26 6.72
CA ILE A 151 -1.15 -1.36 7.44
C ILE A 151 -1.13 -2.61 8.32
N GLU A 152 -2.20 -2.86 9.09
CA GLU A 152 -2.30 -4.06 9.93
C GLU A 152 -2.24 -5.35 9.10
N HIS A 153 -2.97 -5.39 7.99
CA HIS A 153 -2.99 -6.54 7.09
C HIS A 153 -1.63 -6.79 6.44
N ALA A 154 -0.98 -5.75 5.93
CA ALA A 154 0.35 -5.84 5.33
C ALA A 154 1.39 -6.31 6.35
N HIS A 155 1.33 -5.80 7.59
CA HIS A 155 2.21 -6.26 8.66
C HIS A 155 2.00 -7.74 8.97
N GLY A 156 0.76 -8.20 9.06
CA GLY A 156 0.43 -9.61 9.27
C GLY A 156 0.97 -10.51 8.14
N HIS A 157 0.84 -10.07 6.89
CA HIS A 157 1.39 -10.78 5.74
C HIS A 157 2.92 -10.87 5.82
N VAL A 158 3.61 -9.77 6.12
CA VAL A 158 5.08 -9.77 6.28
C VAL A 158 5.52 -10.70 7.41
N LEU A 159 4.84 -10.67 8.56
CA LEU A 159 5.14 -11.58 9.67
C LEU A 159 4.97 -13.05 9.27
N ALA A 160 3.91 -13.38 8.54
CA ALA A 160 3.68 -14.73 8.03
C ALA A 160 4.82 -15.17 7.09
N CYS A 161 5.22 -14.33 6.14
CA CYS A 161 6.36 -14.59 5.26
C CYS A 161 7.67 -14.79 6.03
N LYS A 162 7.94 -13.97 7.05
CA LYS A 162 9.14 -14.09 7.91
C LYS A 162 9.16 -15.39 8.72
N MET A 163 8.02 -15.79 9.29
CA MET A 163 7.92 -17.04 10.05
C MET A 163 8.14 -18.27 9.16
N GLN A 164 7.65 -18.22 7.92
CA GLN A 164 7.73 -19.33 6.99
C GLN A 164 9.09 -19.41 6.25
N TYR A 165 9.78 -18.29 6.07
CA TYR A 165 11.08 -18.19 5.39
C TYR A 165 12.13 -17.41 6.20
N PRO A 166 12.53 -17.87 7.40
CA PRO A 166 13.34 -17.08 8.33
C PRO A 166 14.81 -16.85 7.90
N ASN A 167 15.33 -17.62 6.93
CA ASN A 167 16.78 -17.67 6.59
C ASN A 167 17.07 -17.75 5.08
N LYS A 168 16.15 -17.37 4.21
CA LYS A 168 16.45 -17.31 2.78
C LYS A 168 16.92 -15.90 2.42
N ASP A 169 18.19 -15.81 2.02
CA ASP A 169 18.69 -14.66 1.27
C ASP A 169 17.70 -14.41 0.12
N ILE A 170 17.28 -13.17 -0.08
CA ILE A 170 16.07 -12.84 -0.86
C ILE A 170 16.19 -13.26 -2.34
N ASP A 171 17.43 -13.41 -2.82
CA ASP A 171 17.76 -13.91 -4.15
C ASP A 171 17.76 -15.45 -4.26
N SER A 172 17.67 -16.15 -3.13
CA SER A 172 17.56 -17.62 -3.05
C SER A 172 16.10 -18.12 -3.08
N VAL A 173 15.14 -17.19 -3.03
CA VAL A 173 13.72 -17.48 -3.31
C VAL A 173 13.58 -17.61 -4.82
N ARG A 174 13.90 -18.82 -5.30
CA ARG A 174 14.08 -19.22 -6.70
C ARG A 174 12.96 -18.73 -7.63
N MET A 175 13.40 -18.30 -8.82
CA MET A 175 12.63 -18.29 -10.07
C MET A 175 11.87 -19.61 -10.28
#